data_AF-A0A940WIS3-F1
#
_entry.id   AF-A0A940WIS3-F1
#
_cell.length_a   1.000
_cell.length_b   1.000
_cell.length_c   1.000
_cell.angle_alpha   90.00
_cell.angle_beta   90.00
_cell.angle_gamma   90.00
#
_symmetry.space_group_name_H-M   'P 1'
#
loop_
_entity.id
_entity.type
_entity.pdbx_description
1 polymer ?
#
loop_
_entity_poly.entity_id
_entity_poly.type
_entity_poly.pdbx_seq_one_letter_code
_entity_poly.pdbx_strand_id
1 'polypeptide(L)' 'MDSVYKVIDVVGTSKTSWEEAAKNAVETAGKSLEDLRVAEVVKLDMAIDKNKVVA' A
#
# COMPACT_ATOMS: atom_id res chain seq x y z
N MET A 1 22.48 -17.99 -9.43
CA MET A 1 21.63 -18.67 -8.42
C MET A 1 20.36 -17.87 -8.44
N ASP A 2 19.34 -18.39 -9.10
CA ASP A 2 18.18 -17.59 -9.49
C ASP A 2 17.16 -17.59 -8.36
N SER A 3 16.71 -16.41 -7.95
CA SER A 3 15.75 -16.22 -6.87
C SER A 3 14.37 -15.98 -7.46
N VAL A 4 13.43 -16.87 -7.20
CA VAL A 4 12.00 -16.64 -7.49
C VAL A 4 11.40 -15.85 -6.33
N TYR A 5 10.61 -14.83 -6.64
CA TYR A 5 9.87 -14.08 -5.63
C TYR A 5 8.45 -13.78 -6.10
N LYS A 6 7.56 -13.64 -5.13
CA LYS A 6 6.16 -13.30 -5.35
C LYS A 6 6.02 -11.79 -5.33
N VAL A 7 5.38 -11.23 -6.36
CA VAL A 7 4.92 -9.85 -6.37
C VAL A 7 3.41 -9.86 -6.13
N ILE A 8 2.95 -8.97 -5.27
CA ILE A 8 1.53 -8.73 -4.99
C ILE A 8 1.26 -7.24 -4.97
N ASP A 9 0.04 -6.84 -5.34
CA ASP A 9 -0.43 -5.48 -5.15
C ASP A 9 -1.26 -5.39 -3.87
N VAL A 10 -0.99 -4.35 -3.07
CA VAL A 10 -1.74 -4.02 -1.86
C VAL A 10 -2.13 -2.55 -1.90
N VAL A 11 -3.37 -2.26 -1.49
CA VAL A 11 -3.90 -0.89 -1.47
C VAL A 11 -4.13 -0.48 -0.02
N GLY A 12 -3.44 0.59 0.39
CA GLY A 12 -3.66 1.24 1.68
C GLY A 12 -4.39 2.56 1.50
N THR A 13 -5.06 2.99 2.56
CA THR A 13 -5.74 4.29 2.60
C THR A 13 -5.41 4.99 3.91
N SER A 14 -5.30 6.31 3.87
CA SER A 14 -5.23 7.15 5.07
C SER A 14 -5.94 8.47 4.79
N LYS A 15 -6.48 9.10 5.84
CA LYS A 15 -7.00 10.47 5.79
C LYS A 15 -5.93 11.54 6.04
N THR A 16 -4.71 11.13 6.38
CA THR A 16 -3.63 12.03 6.79
C THR A 16 -2.62 12.26 5.68
N SER A 17 -2.04 11.19 5.13
CA SER A 17 -1.03 11.28 4.07
C SER A 17 -0.86 9.95 3.32
N TRP A 18 -0.23 10.02 2.14
CA TRP A 18 0.09 8.85 1.35
C TRP A 18 1.17 7.96 2.00
N GLU A 19 2.10 8.53 2.76
CA GLU A 19 3.11 7.77 3.52
C GLU A 19 2.45 6.93 4.61
N GLU A 20 1.45 7.47 5.30
CA GLU A 20 0.68 6.69 6.28
C GLU A 20 -0.12 5.59 5.58
N ALA A 21 -0.74 5.88 4.42
CA ALA A 21 -1.47 4.88 3.64
C ALA A 21 -0.55 3.71 3.22
N ALA A 22 0.65 4.01 2.69
CA ALA A 22 1.64 3.01 2.31
C ALA A 22 2.11 2.20 3.51
N LYS A 23 2.42 2.86 4.63
CA LYS A 23 2.78 2.19 5.89
C LYS A 23 1.68 1.22 6.35
N ASN A 24 0.43 1.67 6.38
CA ASN A 24 -0.73 0.86 6.79
C ASN A 24 -0.91 -0.37 5.90
N ALA A 25 -0.70 -0.24 4.59
CA ALA A 25 -0.77 -1.37 3.66
C ALA A 25 0.29 -2.44 3.99
N VAL A 26 1.55 -2.02 4.16
CA VAL A 26 2.67 -2.93 4.45
C VAL A 26 2.50 -3.58 5.82
N GLU A 27 2.17 -2.82 6.87
CA GLU A 27 1.96 -3.36 8.22
C GLU A 27 0.78 -4.33 8.27
N THR A 28 -0.28 -4.08 7.49
CA THR A 28 -1.44 -5.00 7.42
C THR A 28 -1.10 -6.27 6.68
N ALA A 29 -0.40 -6.16 5.54
CA ALA A 29 0.08 -7.32 4.79
C ALA A 29 1.02 -8.19 5.62
N GLY A 30 1.91 -7.58 6.41
CA GLY A 30 2.86 -8.27 7.28
C GLY A 30 2.23 -9.07 8.43
N LYS A 31 0.91 -8.95 8.67
CA LYS A 31 0.19 -9.79 9.64
C LYS A 31 -0.04 -11.21 9.14
N SER A 32 -0.03 -11.43 7.82
CA SER A 32 -0.35 -12.72 7.21
C SER A 32 0.69 -13.19 6.17
N LEU A 33 1.56 -12.29 5.72
CA LEU A 33 2.62 -12.58 4.78
C LEU A 33 3.98 -12.47 5.45
N GLU A 34 4.80 -13.49 5.25
CA GLU A 34 6.17 -13.55 5.73
C GLU A 34 7.14 -13.08 4.64
N ASP A 35 8.39 -12.78 5.02
CA ASP A 35 9.46 -12.38 4.12
C ASP A 35 9.16 -11.17 3.20
N LEU A 36 8.40 -10.19 3.70
CA LEU A 36 8.24 -8.89 3.03
C LEU A 36 9.58 -8.14 3.04
N ARG A 37 10.10 -7.81 1.85
CA ARG A 37 11.45 -7.22 1.69
C ARG A 37 11.46 -5.80 1.16
N VAL A 38 10.62 -5.52 0.18
CA VAL A 38 10.55 -4.23 -0.52
C VAL A 38 9.09 -3.97 -0.86
N ALA A 39 8.66 -2.73 -0.69
CA ALA A 39 7.39 -2.22 -1.20
C ALA A 39 7.66 -0.98 -2.04
N GLU A 40 7.01 -0.88 -3.19
CA GLU A 40 7.10 0.25 -4.11
C GLU A 40 5.70 0.84 -4.31
N VAL A 41 5.61 2.18 -4.31
CA VAL A 41 4.37 2.86 -4.64
C VAL A 41 4.23 2.91 -6.16
N VAL A 42 3.33 2.08 -6.70
CA VAL A 42 3.08 2.00 -8.15
C VAL A 42 2.03 3.02 -8.63
N LYS A 43 1.11 3.41 -7.75
CA LYS A 43 0.02 4.33 -8.08
C LYS A 43 -0.44 5.10 -6.85
N LEU A 44 -0.85 6.34 -7.08
CA LEU A 44 -1.50 7.21 -6.11
C LEU A 44 -2.84 7.65 -6.69
N ASP A 45 -3.88 7.56 -5.89
CA ASP A 45 -5.22 8.07 -6.19
C ASP A 45 -5.82 8.79 -4.97
N MET A 46 -6.94 9.45 -5.20
CA MET A 46 -7.65 10.23 -4.18
C MET A 46 -9.11 9.78 -4.12
N ALA A 47 -9.66 9.69 -2.92
CA ALA A 47 -11.08 9.44 -2.72
C ALA A 47 -11.87 10.74 -2.93
N ILE A 48 -12.93 10.65 -3.73
CA ILE A 48 -13.81 11.79 -4.04
C ILE A 48 -15.23 11.50 -3.54
N ASP A 49 -15.78 12.39 -2.72
CA ASP A 49 -17.19 12.39 -2.32
C ASP A 49 -17.81 13.76 -2.65
N LYS A 50 -18.98 13.75 -3.33
CA LYS A 50 -19.70 14.97 -3.75
C LYS A 50 -18.79 16.03 -4.40
N ASN A 51 -17.95 15.58 -5.34
CA ASN A 51 -16.94 16.41 -6.03
C ASN A 51 -15.91 17.08 -5.11
N LYS A 52 -15.66 16.53 -3.92
CA LYS A 52 -14.61 16.97 -2.99
C LYS A 52 -13.67 15.83 -2.67
N VAL A 53 -12.38 16.12 -2.64
CA VAL A 53 -11.36 15.18 -2.15
C VAL A 53 -11.56 14.97 -0.65
N VAL A 54 -11.58 13.72 -0.21
CA VAL A 54 -11.78 13.34 1.20
C VAL A 54 -10.67 12.46 1.78
N ALA A 55 -9.81 11.88 0.93
CA ALA A 55 -8.59 11.14 1.27
C ALA A 55 -7.66 11.11 0.06
#